data_AF-A0A5Q8CC36-F1
#
_entry.id   AF-A0A5Q8CC36-F1
#
_cell.length_a   1.000
_cell.length_b   1.000
_cell.length_c   1.000
_cell.angle_alpha   90.00
_cell.angle_beta   90.00
_cell.angle_gamma   90.00
#
_symmetry.space_group_name_H-M   'P 1'
#
loop_
_entity.id
_entity.type
_entity.pdbx_description
1 polymer ?
#
loop_
_entity_poly.entity_id
_entity_poly.type
_entity_poly.pdbx_seq_one_letter_code
_entity_poly.pdbx_strand_id
1 'polypeptide(L)'
;MRILVINPNTTASMTGKIGKAATSVASSGTEIVAVNPADGPPSIEGYFDEVFAVPGIIAEMSKAPAADAYVIACFDDTGLDAARCATEAPVIGIGEA
;
A
#
# COMPACT_ATOMS: atom_id res chain seq x y z
N MET A 1 12.35 2.41 12.01
CA MET A 1 11.96 1.79 10.73
C MET A 1 10.69 2.45 10.25
N ARG A 2 10.58 2.81 8.99
CA ARG A 2 9.41 3.46 8.40
C ARG A 2 8.79 2.53 7.36
N ILE A 3 7.54 2.13 7.60
CA ILE A 3 6.78 1.27 6.68
C ILE A 3 5.69 2.10 6.00
N LEU A 4 5.68 2.11 4.67
CA LEU A 4 4.59 2.70 3.90
C LEU A 4 3.51 1.63 3.66
N VAL A 5 2.33 1.83 4.25
CA VAL A 5 1.18 0.94 4.07
C VAL A 5 0.24 1.58 3.05
N ILE A 6 0.18 1.00 1.87
CA ILE A 6 -0.52 1.56 0.71
C ILE A 6 -1.87 0.88 0.60
N ASN A 7 -2.95 1.64 0.79
CA ASN A 7 -4.27 1.26 0.32
C ASN A 7 -4.34 1.51 -1.19
N PRO A 8 -4.49 0.48 -2.05
CA PRO A 8 -4.47 0.69 -3.49
C PRO A 8 -5.69 1.43 -4.07
N ASN A 9 -6.81 1.49 -3.34
CA ASN A 9 -8.00 2.24 -3.75
C ASN A 9 -7.98 3.68 -3.21
N THR A 10 -8.83 4.56 -3.75
CA THR A 10 -8.84 5.99 -3.42
C THR A 10 -9.61 6.36 -2.15
N THR A 11 -10.15 5.39 -1.42
CA THR A 11 -11.03 5.64 -0.27
C THR A 11 -10.23 5.98 1.00
N ALA A 12 -10.08 7.28 1.29
CA ALA A 12 -9.33 7.77 2.45
C ALA A 12 -9.81 7.24 3.82
N SER A 13 -11.12 6.96 3.97
CA SER A 13 -11.65 6.39 5.22
C SER A 13 -11.18 4.94 5.43
N MET A 14 -10.95 4.19 4.35
CA MET A 14 -10.36 2.85 4.39
C MET A 14 -8.88 2.93 4.77
N THR A 15 -8.12 3.85 4.16
CA THR A 15 -6.73 4.15 4.52
C THR A 15 -6.59 4.48 6.00
N GLY A 16 -7.50 5.29 6.54
CA GLY A 16 -7.53 5.61 7.97
C GLY A 16 -7.76 4.39 8.88
N LYS A 17 -8.57 3.41 8.45
CA LYS A 17 -8.77 2.15 9.19
C LYS A 17 -7.53 1.25 9.10
N ILE A 18 -6.96 1.10 7.90
CA ILE A 18 -5.73 0.35 7.66
C ILE A 18 -4.59 0.89 8.54
N GLY A 19 -4.38 2.21 8.54
CA GLY A 19 -3.34 2.86 9.34
C GLY A 19 -3.50 2.62 10.84
N LYS A 20 -4.73 2.68 11.36
CA LYS A 20 -5.02 2.36 12.77
C LYS A 20 -4.70 0.90 13.10
N ALA A 21 -5.11 -0.03 12.24
CA ALA A 21 -4.84 -1.46 12.43
C ALA A 21 -3.33 -1.73 12.44
N ALA A 22 -2.60 -1.27 11.42
CA ALA A 22 -1.15 -1.43 11.32
C ALA A 22 -0.40 -0.78 12.49
N THR A 23 -0.78 0.42 12.91
CA THR A 23 -0.14 1.13 14.04
C THR A 23 -0.37 0.38 15.37
N SER A 24 -1.55 -0.22 15.55
CA SER A 24 -1.90 -0.90 16.82
C SER A 24 -1.03 -2.11 17.15
N VAL A 25 -0.37 -2.69 16.14
CA VAL A 25 0.51 -3.86 16.26
C VAL A 25 1.98 -3.55 15.93
N ALA A 26 2.30 -2.29 15.61
CA ALA A 26 3.64 -1.89 15.26
C ALA A 26 4.59 -1.99 16.48
N SER A 27 5.80 -2.51 16.26
CA SER A 27 6.83 -2.54 17.28
C SER A 27 7.33 -1.13 17.61
N SER A 28 7.82 -0.92 18.84
CA SER A 28 8.41 0.36 19.24
C SER A 28 9.50 0.81 18.25
N GLY A 29 9.50 2.10 17.88
CA GLY A 29 10.41 2.66 16.86
C GLY A 29 10.04 2.36 15.41
N THR A 30 8.89 1.73 15.15
CA THR A 30 8.31 1.59 13.82
C THR A 30 7.30 2.70 13.55
N GLU A 31 7.56 3.51 12.52
CA GLU A 31 6.64 4.51 12.00
C GLU A 31 5.78 3.87 10.90
N ILE A 32 4.46 3.91 11.06
CA ILE A 32 3.50 3.50 10.03
C ILE A 32 3.01 4.74 9.31
N VAL A 33 3.16 4.75 7.99
CA VAL A 33 2.61 5.79 7.12
C VAL A 33 1.59 5.17 6.19
N ALA A 34 0.30 5.39 6.47
CA ALA A 34 -0.79 4.87 5.65
C ALA A 34 -1.17 5.90 4.57
N VAL A 35 -1.18 5.47 3.30
CA VAL A 35 -1.46 6.34 2.15
C VAL A 35 -2.44 5.68 1.18
N ASN A 36 -3.07 6.48 0.34
CA ASN A 36 -3.76 6.02 -0.85
C ASN A 36 -3.53 6.99 -2.02
N PRO A 37 -3.64 6.51 -3.26
CA PRO A 37 -3.60 7.36 -4.45
C PRO A 37 -4.75 8.38 -4.48
N ALA A 38 -4.53 9.49 -5.18
CA ALA A 38 -5.57 10.50 -5.44
C ALA A 38 -6.53 10.08 -6.57
N ASP A 39 -6.03 9.30 -7.52
CA ASP A 39 -6.75 8.80 -8.70
C ASP A 39 -6.70 7.27 -8.74
N GLY A 40 -7.74 6.65 -9.27
CA GLY A 40 -7.91 5.20 -9.30
C GLY A 40 -9.31 4.79 -8.82
N PRO A 41 -9.57 3.48 -8.71
CA PRO A 41 -10.88 2.99 -8.33
C PRO A 41 -11.13 3.20 -6.81
N PRO A 42 -12.38 3.47 -6.38
CA PRO A 42 -12.72 3.66 -4.97
C PRO A 42 -12.73 2.35 -4.16
N SER A 43 -12.92 1.21 -4.84
CA SER A 43 -12.77 -0.16 -4.34
C SER A 43 -12.14 -1.01 -5.45
N ILE A 44 -11.54 -2.15 -5.10
CA ILE A 44 -11.01 -3.10 -6.09
C ILE A 44 -11.89 -4.34 -6.01
N GLU A 45 -12.64 -4.59 -7.08
CA GLU A 45 -13.68 -5.63 -7.14
C GLU A 45 -13.47 -6.58 -8.33
N GLY A 46 -12.25 -6.58 -8.88
CA GLY A 46 -11.77 -7.52 -9.88
C GLY A 46 -10.66 -6.94 -10.76
N TYR A 47 -10.26 -7.72 -11.76
CA TYR A 47 -9.11 -7.41 -12.63
C TYR A 47 -9.18 -6.05 -13.32
N PHE A 48 -10.37 -5.55 -13.63
CA PHE A 48 -10.52 -4.23 -14.24
C PHE A 48 -10.01 -3.13 -13.29
N ASP A 49 -10.45 -3.15 -12.03
CA ASP A 49 -10.05 -2.15 -11.04
C ASP A 49 -8.56 -2.25 -10.71
N GLU A 50 -8.04 -3.48 -10.63
CA GLU A 50 -6.62 -3.73 -10.38
C GLU A 50 -5.73 -2.97 -11.36
N VAL A 51 -6.03 -3.05 -12.66
CA VAL A 51 -5.24 -2.38 -13.72
C VAL A 51 -5.15 -0.87 -13.49
N PHE A 52 -6.21 -0.24 -12.97
CA PHE A 52 -6.21 1.20 -12.68
C PHE A 52 -5.65 1.57 -11.31
N ALA A 53 -5.53 0.61 -10.39
CA ALA A 53 -4.92 0.83 -9.09
C ALA A 53 -3.38 0.87 -9.15
N VAL A 54 -2.75 0.03 -9.99
CA VAL A 54 -1.28 -0.14 -10.03
C VAL A 54 -0.51 1.19 -10.23
N PRO A 55 -0.85 2.07 -11.20
CA PRO A 55 -0.12 3.32 -11.37
C PRO A 55 -0.15 4.21 -10.11
N GLY A 56 -1.27 4.21 -9.40
CA GLY A 56 -1.43 4.95 -8.14
C GLY A 56 -0.51 4.42 -7.04
N ILE A 57 -0.42 3.09 -6.88
CA ILE A 57 0.48 2.45 -5.91
C ILE A 57 1.93 2.89 -6.16
N ILE A 58 2.42 2.78 -7.39
CA ILE A 58 3.80 3.13 -7.77
C ILE A 58 4.05 4.64 -7.56
N ALA A 59 3.06 5.48 -7.84
CA ALA A 59 3.14 6.92 -7.57
C ALA A 59 3.27 7.23 -6.08
N GLU A 60 2.52 6.54 -5.21
CA GLU A 60 2.66 6.70 -3.75
C GLU A 60 4.02 6.21 -3.24
N MET A 61 4.52 5.09 -3.76
CA MET A 61 5.89 4.61 -3.43
C MET A 61 6.95 5.64 -3.82
N SER A 62 6.82 6.25 -5.00
CA SER A 62 7.76 7.25 -5.52
C SER A 62 7.81 8.53 -4.69
N LYS A 63 6.74 8.86 -3.93
CA LYS A 63 6.71 9.99 -2.99
C LYS A 63 7.45 9.69 -1.68
N ALA A 64 7.69 8.42 -1.37
CA ALA A 64 8.37 7.98 -0.15
C ALA A 64 9.50 6.97 -0.47
N PRO A 65 10.53 7.38 -1.24
CA PRO A 65 11.63 6.49 -1.63
C PRO A 65 12.53 6.08 -0.46
N ALA A 66 12.41 6.75 0.68
CA ALA A 66 13.17 6.47 1.90
C ALA A 66 12.42 5.55 2.88
N ALA A 67 11.32 4.92 2.47
CA ALA A 67 10.67 3.90 3.29
C ALA A 67 11.54 2.65 3.37
N ASP A 68 11.62 2.04 4.55
CA ASP A 68 12.40 0.81 4.77
C ASP A 68 11.67 -0.43 4.23
N ALA A 69 10.34 -0.38 4.12
CA ALA A 69 9.50 -1.41 3.54
C ALA A 69 8.15 -0.85 3.07
N TYR A 70 7.47 -1.60 2.21
CA TYR A 70 6.15 -1.28 1.66
C TYR A 70 5.17 -2.43 1.92
N VAL A 71 3.92 -2.08 2.20
CA VAL A 71 2.82 -3.04 2.36
C VAL A 71 1.70 -2.70 1.40
N ILE A 72 1.25 -3.66 0.60
CA ILE A 72 0.06 -3.54 -0.26
C ILE A 72 -1.15 -3.99 0.54
N ALA A 73 -1.97 -3.04 0.98
CA ALA A 73 -3.14 -3.28 1.82
C ALA A 73 -4.40 -3.59 1.01
N CYS A 74 -4.32 -4.57 0.12
CA CYS A 74 -5.44 -5.15 -0.62
C CYS A 74 -5.32 -6.67 -0.61
N PHE A 75 -6.41 -7.39 -0.33
CA PHE A 75 -6.37 -8.84 -0.13
C PHE A 75 -5.97 -9.62 -1.39
N ASP A 76 -6.22 -9.05 -2.56
CA ASP A 76 -5.81 -9.62 -3.86
C ASP A 76 -4.34 -9.31 -4.21
N ASP A 77 -3.60 -8.66 -3.29
CA ASP A 77 -2.20 -8.25 -3.49
C ASP A 77 -1.99 -7.44 -4.78
N THR A 78 -2.97 -6.60 -5.09
CA THR A 78 -3.01 -5.79 -6.32
C THR A 78 -1.71 -5.03 -6.55
N GLY A 79 -1.04 -5.32 -7.66
CA GLY A 79 0.19 -4.62 -8.06
C GLY A 79 1.44 -4.99 -7.25
N LEU A 80 1.40 -6.03 -6.41
CA LEU A 80 2.53 -6.46 -5.58
C LEU A 80 3.80 -6.72 -6.40
N ASP A 81 3.72 -7.50 -7.47
CA ASP A 81 4.89 -7.81 -8.30
C ASP A 81 5.42 -6.58 -9.05
N ALA A 82 4.53 -5.69 -9.49
CA ALA A 82 4.94 -4.42 -10.09
C ALA A 82 5.65 -3.52 -9.07
N ALA A 83 5.16 -3.48 -7.83
CA ALA A 83 5.79 -2.75 -6.74
C ALA A 83 7.17 -3.31 -6.38
N ARG A 84 7.34 -4.64 -6.35
CA ARG A 84 8.64 -5.31 -6.16
C ARG A 84 9.65 -4.96 -7.27
N CYS A 85 9.19 -4.77 -8.50
CA CYS A 85 10.05 -4.30 -9.59
C CYS A 85 10.48 -2.83 -9.46
N ALA A 86 9.77 -2.03 -8.65
CA ALA A 86 9.99 -0.59 -8.53
C ALA A 86 10.95 -0.19 -7.38
N THR A 87 11.34 -1.13 -6.52
CA THR A 87 12.19 -0.85 -5.36
C THR A 87 13.00 -2.07 -4.93
N GLU A 88 14.16 -1.84 -4.29
CA GLU A 88 14.96 -2.90 -3.66
C GLU A 88 14.51 -3.20 -2.23
N ALA A 89 13.64 -2.36 -1.65
CA ALA A 89 13.11 -2.58 -0.32
C ALA A 89 12.05 -3.70 -0.32
N PRO A 90 11.83 -4.39 0.81
CA PRO A 90 10.78 -5.40 0.90
C PRO A 90 9.39 -4.83 0.58
N VAL A 91 8.64 -5.53 -0.27
CA VAL A 91 7.22 -5.25 -0.55
C VAL A 91 6.40 -6.50 -0.23
N ILE A 92 5.45 -6.34 0.69
CA ILE A 92 4.63 -7.43 1.22
C ILE A 92 3.16 -7.16 0.89
N GLY A 93 2.48 -8.17 0.34
CA GLY A 93 1.03 -8.18 0.19
C GLY A 93 0.34 -8.68 1.47
N ILE A 94 -0.86 -8.19 1.78
CA ILE A 94 -1.61 -8.72 2.93
C ILE A 94 -2.30 -10.07 2.62
N GLY A 95 -2.46 -10.44 1.35
CA GLY A 95 -3.00 -11.72 0.92
C GLY A 95 -2.00 -12.88 1.08
N GLU A 96 -0.70 -12.61 0.91
CA GLU A 96 0.39 -13.58 1.12
C GLU A 96 0.90 -13.71 2.57
N ALA A 97 0.51 -12.78 3.46
CA ALA A 97 1.03 -12.67 4.83
C ALA A 97 0.38 -13.61 5.87
#